data_AF-A0A8E2EJ07-F1
#
_entry.id   AF-A0A8E2EJ07-F1
#
_cell.length_a   1.000
_cell.length_b   1.000
_cell.length_c   1.000
_cell.angle_alpha   90.00
_cell.angle_beta   90.00
_cell.angle_gamma   90.00
#
_symmetry.space_group_name_H-M   'P 1'
#
loop_
_entity.id
_entity.type
_entity.pdbx_description
1 polymer ?
#
loop_
_entity_poly.entity_id
_entity_poly.type
_entity_poly.pdbx_seq_one_letter_code
_entity_poly.pdbx_strand_id
1 'polypeptide(L)'
;MDLRFDPEFPVRHILDGLKCRERMNRIVISANRKKHLPTPFQGLTIDRLYQVRVELVHRIAYQFSLDRTLSARQCHRHVYYLYKYLHRYQQPIGVLMTKALVQTAIIRPLLENRFVSTRRFCWLRDLIARVEGQDVAEKLDKLFWDWRGEVIRKSQSHLYEADGIGLAHVNTMKRLGLLEKVSPGLRP
;
A
#
# COMPACT_ATOMS: atom_id res chain seq x y z
N MET A 1 -24.39 2.98 40.22
CA MET A 1 -23.16 2.58 39.51
C MET A 1 -22.32 3.83 39.33
N ASP A 2 -21.34 4.05 40.21
CA ASP A 2 -20.38 5.14 40.06
C ASP A 2 -19.36 4.75 38.99
N LEU A 3 -19.47 5.36 37.81
CA LEU A 3 -18.42 5.34 36.80
C LEU A 3 -17.25 6.19 37.32
N ARG A 4 -16.37 5.57 38.11
CA ARG A 4 -15.08 6.16 38.47
C ARG A 4 -14.23 6.21 37.20
N PHE A 5 -14.26 7.34 36.50
CA PHE A 5 -13.31 7.61 35.42
C PHE A 5 -11.93 7.78 36.03
N ASP A 6 -10.97 6.99 35.53
CA ASP A 6 -9.56 7.14 35.84
C ASP A 6 -9.12 8.58 35.52
N PRO A 7 -8.59 9.35 36.50
CA PRO A 7 -8.14 10.72 36.27
C PRO A 7 -6.97 10.82 35.29
N GLU A 8 -6.25 9.74 35.00
CA GLU A 8 -5.23 9.67 33.93
C GLU A 8 -5.80 9.27 32.56
N PHE A 9 -7.10 9.00 32.45
CA PHE A 9 -7.72 8.72 31.16
C PHE A 9 -7.48 9.90 30.21
N PRO A 10 -7.10 9.69 28.93
CA PRO A 10 -6.79 10.76 27.98
C PRO A 10 -8.05 11.49 27.48
N VAL A 11 -8.95 11.82 28.41
CA VAL A 11 -10.22 12.51 28.23
C VAL A 11 -10.00 13.78 27.41
N ARG A 12 -8.94 14.54 27.69
CA ARG A 12 -8.66 15.82 27.01
C ARG A 12 -8.48 15.64 25.50
N HIS A 13 -7.66 14.69 25.07
CA HIS A 13 -7.44 14.43 23.64
C HIS A 13 -8.72 13.97 22.93
N ILE A 14 -9.52 13.13 23.60
CA ILE A 14 -10.80 12.66 23.05
C ILE A 14 -11.79 13.82 22.93
N LEU A 15 -11.93 14.63 23.99
CA LEU A 15 -12.80 15.79 24.01
C LEU A 15 -12.39 16.83 22.97
N ASP A 16 -11.10 17.08 22.80
CA ASP A 16 -10.59 18.00 21.79
C ASP A 16 -10.87 17.48 20.38
N GLY A 17 -10.71 16.16 20.16
CA GLY A 17 -11.12 15.51 18.92
C GLY A 17 -12.61 15.67 18.60
N LEU A 18 -13.47 15.45 19.60
CA LEU A 18 -14.92 15.61 19.47
C LEU A 18 -15.31 17.07 19.19
N LYS A 19 -14.70 18.04 19.89
CA LYS A 19 -14.90 19.47 19.65
C LYS A 19 -14.47 19.89 18.23
N CYS A 20 -13.32 19.41 17.76
CA CYS A 20 -12.85 19.66 16.41
C CYS A 20 -13.83 19.11 15.36
N ARG A 21 -14.34 17.89 15.57
CA ARG A 21 -15.33 17.26 14.70
C ARG A 21 -16.66 18.01 14.69
N GLU A 22 -17.14 18.44 15.85
CA GLU A 22 -18.38 19.23 15.95
C GLU A 22 -18.25 20.57 15.21
N ARG A 23 -17.15 21.31 15.44
CA ARG A 23 -16.86 22.56 14.73
C ARG A 23 -16.82 22.35 13.22
N MET A 24 -16.13 21.31 12.76
CA MET A 24 -16.09 20.98 11.33
C MET A 24 -17.49 20.65 10.80
N ASN A 25 -18.31 19.93 11.55
CA ASN A 25 -19.66 19.58 11.13
C ASN A 25 -20.52 20.84 10.93
N ARG A 26 -20.42 21.82 11.85
CA ARG A 26 -21.10 23.12 11.72
C ARG A 26 -20.65 23.86 10.45
N ILE A 27 -19.35 23.84 10.14
CA ILE A 27 -18.81 24.45 8.91
C ILE A 27 -19.38 23.77 7.67
N VAL A 28 -19.39 22.42 7.62
CA VAL A 28 -19.91 21.64 6.49
C VAL A 28 -21.41 21.91 6.28
N ILE A 29 -22.20 21.96 7.36
CA ILE A 29 -23.64 22.30 7.29
C ILE A 29 -23.83 23.71 6.71
N SER A 30 -23.04 24.68 7.17
CA SER A 30 -23.10 26.06 6.66
C SER A 30 -22.70 26.15 5.19
N ALA A 31 -21.62 25.46 4.79
CA ALA A 31 -21.15 25.42 3.41
C ALA A 31 -22.17 24.77 2.47
N ASN A 32 -22.84 23.70 2.90
CA ASN A 32 -23.92 23.07 2.15
C ASN A 32 -25.09 24.02 1.91
N ARG A 33 -25.55 24.73 2.96
CA ARG A 33 -26.65 25.71 2.84
C ARG A 33 -26.33 26.82 1.82
N LYS A 34 -25.08 27.25 1.78
CA LYS A 34 -24.61 28.30 0.86
C LYS A 34 -24.14 27.77 -0.51
N LYS A 35 -24.23 26.46 -0.77
CA LYS A 35 -23.71 25.80 -1.98
C LYS A 35 -22.22 26.08 -2.23
N HIS A 36 -21.43 26.23 -1.16
CA HIS A 36 -19.98 26.46 -1.24
C HIS A 36 -19.16 25.18 -1.43
N LEU A 37 -19.75 23.99 -1.25
CA LEU A 37 -19.07 22.74 -1.57
C LEU A 37 -19.05 22.50 -3.08
N PRO A 38 -17.97 21.90 -3.64
CA PRO A 38 -17.95 21.45 -5.02
C PRO A 38 -19.14 20.54 -5.31
N THR A 39 -19.69 20.61 -6.53
CA THR A 39 -20.88 19.87 -6.97
C THR A 39 -20.93 18.40 -6.54
N PRO A 40 -19.87 17.57 -6.69
CA PRO A 40 -19.94 16.15 -6.28
C PRO A 40 -20.08 15.93 -4.77
N PHE A 41 -19.89 16.98 -3.96
CA PHE A 41 -19.87 16.91 -2.49
C PHE A 41 -21.02 17.68 -1.84
N GLN A 42 -21.88 18.32 -2.63
CA GLN A 42 -23.05 19.03 -2.12
C GLN A 42 -24.05 18.04 -1.51
N GLY A 43 -24.65 18.43 -0.38
CA GLY A 43 -25.59 17.59 0.36
C GLY A 43 -24.95 16.48 1.19
N LEU A 44 -23.63 16.28 1.12
CA LEU A 44 -22.95 15.27 1.91
C LEU A 44 -22.74 15.74 3.36
N THR A 45 -22.90 14.79 4.30
CA THR A 45 -22.53 14.99 5.70
C THR A 45 -21.02 14.92 5.90
N ILE A 46 -20.54 15.42 7.03
CA ILE A 46 -19.11 15.34 7.38
C ILE A 46 -18.57 13.90 7.34
N ASP A 47 -19.36 12.91 7.77
CA ASP A 47 -18.97 11.51 7.74
C ASP A 47 -18.84 10.98 6.34
N ARG A 48 -19.77 11.34 5.46
CA ARG A 48 -19.70 10.93 4.06
C ARG A 48 -18.50 11.58 3.36
N LEU A 49 -18.17 12.83 3.68
CA LEU A 49 -16.95 13.48 3.19
C LEU A 49 -15.67 12.76 3.66
N TYR A 50 -15.62 12.31 4.91
CA TYR A 50 -14.50 11.51 5.40
C TYR A 50 -14.39 10.16 4.71
N GLN A 51 -15.50 9.47 4.47
CA GLN A 51 -15.52 8.23 3.70
C GLN A 51 -15.03 8.45 2.27
N VAL A 52 -15.52 9.49 1.58
CA VAL A 52 -15.09 9.85 0.23
C VAL A 52 -13.59 10.13 0.18
N ARG A 53 -13.03 10.83 1.18
CA ARG A 53 -11.58 11.03 1.29
C ARG A 53 -10.82 9.72 1.42
N VAL A 54 -11.31 8.79 2.25
CA VAL A 54 -10.68 7.47 2.40
C VAL A 54 -10.75 6.68 1.09
N GLU A 55 -11.91 6.63 0.43
CA GLU A 55 -12.09 5.99 -0.87
C GLU A 55 -11.15 6.60 -1.93
N LEU A 56 -10.98 7.93 -1.93
CA LEU A 56 -10.07 8.62 -2.83
C LEU A 56 -8.62 8.21 -2.61
N VAL A 57 -8.17 8.10 -1.34
CA VAL A 57 -6.82 7.62 -1.02
C VAL A 57 -6.57 6.22 -1.58
N HIS A 58 -7.55 5.31 -1.45
CA HIS A 58 -7.46 3.96 -2.02
C HIS A 58 -7.35 3.98 -3.54
N ARG A 59 -8.18 4.79 -4.21
CA ARG A 59 -8.16 4.92 -5.68
C ARG A 59 -6.85 5.50 -6.18
N ILE A 60 -6.33 6.55 -5.55
CA ILE A 60 -5.04 7.16 -5.91
C ILE A 60 -3.91 6.14 -5.74
N ALA A 61 -3.89 5.40 -4.63
CA ALA A 61 -2.90 4.35 -4.42
C ALA A 61 -2.93 3.29 -5.52
N TYR A 62 -4.14 2.85 -5.91
CA TYR A 62 -4.30 1.91 -7.00
C TYR A 62 -3.80 2.47 -8.33
N GLN A 63 -4.10 3.73 -8.67
CA GLN A 63 -3.60 4.36 -9.90
C GLN A 63 -2.08 4.44 -9.93
N PHE A 64 -1.43 4.85 -8.83
CA PHE A 64 0.04 4.82 -8.73
C PHE A 64 0.64 3.42 -8.92
N SER A 65 -0.11 2.38 -8.56
CA SER A 65 0.34 0.99 -8.73
C SER A 65 0.34 0.54 -10.20
N LEU A 66 -0.52 1.15 -11.02
CA LEU A 66 -0.63 0.90 -12.45
C LEU A 66 0.29 1.79 -13.28
N ASP A 67 0.69 2.95 -12.75
CA ASP A 67 1.52 3.92 -13.45
C ASP A 67 2.90 3.35 -13.83
N ARG A 68 3.16 3.32 -15.13
CA ARG A 68 4.42 2.85 -15.73
C ARG A 68 5.41 3.98 -16.06
N THR A 69 4.99 5.24 -15.97
CA THR A 69 5.85 6.42 -16.20
C THR A 69 6.83 6.61 -15.04
N LEU A 70 6.42 6.26 -13.82
CA LEU A 70 7.24 6.28 -12.62
C LEU A 70 8.03 4.98 -12.45
N SER A 71 9.20 5.06 -11.81
CA SER A 71 9.95 3.87 -11.42
C SER A 71 9.24 3.07 -10.33
N ALA A 72 9.48 1.75 -10.24
CA ALA A 72 8.89 0.91 -9.19
C ALA A 72 9.14 1.45 -7.77
N ARG A 73 10.30 2.05 -7.52
CA ARG A 73 10.64 2.65 -6.22
C ARG A 73 9.79 3.90 -5.93
N GLN A 74 9.55 4.74 -6.93
CA GLN A 74 8.69 5.92 -6.78
C GLN A 74 7.25 5.50 -6.53
N CYS A 75 6.68 4.61 -7.35
CA CYS A 75 5.32 4.08 -7.14
C CYS A 75 5.16 3.48 -5.75
N HIS A 76 6.08 2.60 -5.34
CA HIS A 76 6.03 2.00 -4.01
C HIS A 76 6.09 3.06 -2.89
N ARG A 77 6.95 4.07 -3.02
CA ARG A 77 7.04 5.15 -2.03
C ARG A 77 5.72 5.93 -1.92
N HIS A 78 5.09 6.29 -3.03
CA HIS A 78 3.80 6.98 -3.04
C HIS A 78 2.70 6.14 -2.38
N VAL A 79 2.55 4.88 -2.82
CA VAL A 79 1.56 3.96 -2.24
C VAL A 79 1.82 3.74 -0.74
N TYR A 80 3.08 3.56 -0.34
CA TYR A 80 3.43 3.37 1.06
C TYR A 80 3.15 4.59 1.94
N TYR A 81 3.31 5.81 1.42
CA TYR A 81 2.91 7.02 2.15
C TYR A 81 1.38 7.09 2.36
N LEU A 82 0.60 6.71 1.35
CA LEU A 82 -0.86 6.65 1.46
C LEU A 82 -1.30 5.57 2.46
N TYR A 83 -0.67 4.40 2.45
CA TYR A 83 -0.86 3.37 3.48
C TYR A 83 -0.54 3.91 4.88
N LYS A 84 0.63 4.56 5.05
CA LYS A 84 1.03 5.14 6.35
C LYS A 84 0.04 6.19 6.83
N TYR A 85 -0.50 7.01 5.94
CA TYR A 85 -1.56 7.96 6.27
C TYR A 85 -2.79 7.23 6.83
N LEU A 86 -3.32 6.23 6.12
CA LEU A 86 -4.48 5.47 6.61
C LEU A 86 -4.19 4.81 7.95
N HIS A 87 -3.03 4.16 8.10
CA HIS A 87 -2.63 3.52 9.34
C HIS A 87 -2.46 4.52 10.50
N ARG A 88 -1.80 5.66 10.27
CA ARG A 88 -1.55 6.69 11.30
C ARG A 88 -2.83 7.27 11.86
N TYR A 89 -3.84 7.43 11.01
CA TYR A 89 -5.15 7.97 11.38
C TYR A 89 -6.20 6.88 11.59
N GLN A 90 -5.80 5.61 11.73
CA GLN A 90 -6.68 4.47 11.97
C GLN A 90 -7.88 4.41 11.01
N GLN A 91 -7.66 4.81 9.76
CA GLN A 91 -8.66 4.73 8.70
C GLN A 91 -8.70 3.29 8.17
N PRO A 92 -9.87 2.82 7.71
CA PRO A 92 -9.99 1.46 7.20
C PRO A 92 -9.07 1.26 6.00
N ILE A 93 -8.33 0.15 6.02
CA ILE A 93 -7.52 -0.30 4.90
C ILE A 93 -8.36 -1.30 4.12
N GLY A 94 -8.74 -0.92 2.90
CA GLY A 94 -9.55 -1.73 2.01
C GLY A 94 -8.71 -2.46 0.97
N VAL A 95 -9.38 -3.38 0.27
CA VAL A 95 -8.83 -4.27 -0.76
C VAL A 95 -8.04 -3.54 -1.86
N LEU A 96 -8.47 -2.33 -2.25
CA LEU A 96 -7.74 -1.55 -3.26
C LEU A 96 -6.33 -1.14 -2.79
N MET A 97 -6.16 -0.86 -1.50
CA MET A 97 -4.86 -0.48 -0.94
C MET A 97 -3.93 -1.69 -0.86
N THR A 98 -4.43 -2.85 -0.42
CA THR A 98 -3.65 -4.09 -0.38
C THR A 98 -3.24 -4.53 -1.78
N LYS A 99 -4.13 -4.47 -2.77
CA LYS A 99 -3.79 -4.70 -4.19
C LYS A 99 -2.70 -3.75 -4.69
N ALA A 100 -2.81 -2.46 -4.40
CA ALA A 100 -1.79 -1.47 -4.78
C ALA A 100 -0.42 -1.77 -4.12
N LEU A 101 -0.43 -2.19 -2.86
CA LEU A 101 0.78 -2.59 -2.13
C LEU A 101 1.39 -3.85 -2.73
N VAL A 102 0.61 -4.90 -3.01
CA VAL A 102 1.11 -6.13 -3.65
C VAL A 102 1.72 -5.82 -5.00
N GLN A 103 1.04 -5.03 -5.81
CA GLN A 103 1.51 -4.65 -7.13
C GLN A 103 2.86 -3.92 -7.07
N THR A 104 3.01 -2.96 -6.16
CA THR A 104 4.22 -2.13 -6.07
C THR A 104 5.36 -2.73 -5.25
N ALA A 105 5.05 -3.54 -4.24
CA ALA A 105 6.01 -4.07 -3.27
C ALA A 105 6.52 -5.47 -3.63
N ILE A 106 5.72 -6.25 -4.37
CA ILE A 106 6.02 -7.64 -4.73
C ILE A 106 6.05 -7.80 -6.26
N ILE A 107 4.91 -7.66 -6.93
CA ILE A 107 4.74 -8.08 -8.33
C ILE A 107 5.69 -7.31 -9.24
N ARG A 108 5.63 -5.97 -9.21
CA ARG A 108 6.46 -5.15 -10.09
C ARG A 108 7.96 -5.33 -9.83
N PRO A 109 8.46 -5.34 -8.58
CA PRO A 109 9.86 -5.70 -8.32
C PRO A 109 10.27 -7.07 -8.88
N LEU A 110 9.46 -8.11 -8.72
CA LEU A 110 9.75 -9.44 -9.23
C LEU A 110 9.75 -9.48 -10.78
N LEU A 111 8.79 -8.81 -11.43
CA LEU A 111 8.79 -8.61 -12.89
C LEU A 111 10.07 -7.92 -13.39
N GLU A 112 10.60 -6.98 -12.60
CA GLU A 112 11.83 -6.27 -12.93
C GLU A 112 13.10 -7.04 -12.52
N ASN A 113 12.99 -8.35 -12.26
CA ASN A 113 14.07 -9.23 -11.79
C ASN A 113 14.78 -8.66 -10.55
N ARG A 114 14.02 -8.09 -9.61
CA ARG A 114 14.56 -7.55 -8.35
C ARG A 114 14.21 -8.49 -7.21
N PHE A 115 15.17 -8.65 -6.31
CA PHE A 115 14.94 -9.38 -5.08
C PHE A 115 13.95 -8.65 -4.16
N VAL A 116 13.03 -9.42 -3.59
CA VAL A 116 12.08 -8.96 -2.57
C VAL A 116 12.39 -9.70 -1.28
N SER A 117 12.55 -8.96 -0.17
CA SER A 117 12.89 -9.57 1.12
C SER A 117 11.70 -10.33 1.71
N THR A 118 11.99 -11.45 2.38
CA THR A 118 10.97 -12.22 3.11
C THR A 118 10.23 -11.34 4.12
N ARG A 119 10.94 -10.46 4.85
CA ARG A 119 10.34 -9.54 5.82
C ARG A 119 9.28 -8.63 5.20
N ARG A 120 9.56 -8.07 4.01
CA ARG A 120 8.58 -7.22 3.29
C ARG A 120 7.35 -8.03 2.90
N PHE A 121 7.57 -9.25 2.43
CA PHE A 121 6.51 -10.15 2.05
C PHE A 121 5.63 -10.57 3.24
N CYS A 122 6.21 -11.05 4.34
CA CYS A 122 5.47 -11.45 5.55
C CYS A 122 4.59 -10.31 6.08
N TRP A 123 5.15 -9.11 6.20
CA TRP A 123 4.37 -7.94 6.64
C TRP A 123 3.14 -7.69 5.75
N LEU A 124 3.30 -7.80 4.43
CA LEU A 124 2.20 -7.57 3.49
C LEU A 124 1.19 -8.73 3.48
N ARG A 125 1.67 -9.97 3.58
CA ARG A 125 0.82 -11.16 3.73
C ARG A 125 -0.07 -11.05 4.97
N ASP A 126 0.49 -10.67 6.12
CA ASP A 126 -0.27 -10.51 7.36
C ASP A 126 -1.27 -9.33 7.28
N LEU A 127 -0.95 -8.30 6.49
CA LEU A 127 -1.92 -7.24 6.17
C LEU A 127 -3.08 -7.76 5.32
N ILE A 128 -2.79 -8.56 4.30
CA ILE A 128 -3.81 -9.14 3.41
C ILE A 128 -4.70 -10.13 4.16
N ALA A 129 -4.13 -10.98 5.00
CA ALA A 129 -4.89 -11.92 5.82
C ALA A 129 -5.95 -11.19 6.67
N ARG A 130 -5.61 -10.00 7.21
CA ARG A 130 -6.53 -9.16 7.99
C ARG A 130 -7.60 -8.44 7.16
N VAL A 131 -7.30 -8.08 5.91
CA VAL A 131 -8.18 -7.24 5.07
C VAL A 131 -9.04 -8.05 4.11
N GLU A 132 -8.43 -9.05 3.46
CA GLU A 132 -9.05 -9.86 2.41
C GLU A 132 -9.34 -11.30 2.86
N GLY A 133 -8.72 -11.74 3.95
CA GLY A 133 -8.87 -13.09 4.51
C GLY A 133 -7.65 -13.99 4.28
N GLN A 134 -7.59 -15.04 5.08
CA GLN A 134 -6.46 -15.97 5.13
C GLN A 134 -6.24 -16.69 3.79
N ASP A 135 -7.32 -17.13 3.12
CA ASP A 135 -7.26 -17.85 1.84
C ASP A 135 -6.54 -17.05 0.74
N VAL A 136 -6.74 -15.73 0.72
CA VAL A 136 -6.10 -14.85 -0.26
C VAL A 136 -4.62 -14.70 0.05
N ALA A 137 -4.26 -14.61 1.33
CA ALA A 137 -2.89 -14.50 1.78
C ALA A 137 -2.08 -15.78 1.45
N GLU A 138 -2.67 -16.96 1.60
CA GLU A 138 -2.03 -18.24 1.28
C GLU A 138 -1.81 -18.44 -0.22
N LYS A 139 -2.77 -18.01 -1.06
CA LYS A 139 -2.58 -17.99 -2.52
C LYS A 139 -1.39 -17.11 -2.90
N LEU A 140 -1.28 -15.93 -2.28
CA LEU A 140 -0.16 -15.04 -2.53
C LEU A 140 1.18 -15.61 -2.02
N ASP A 141 1.18 -16.33 -0.90
CA ASP A 141 2.37 -16.99 -0.33
C ASP A 141 2.98 -18.00 -1.31
N LYS A 142 2.16 -18.90 -1.85
CA LYS A 142 2.60 -19.87 -2.88
C LYS A 142 3.22 -19.17 -4.09
N LEU A 143 2.49 -18.22 -4.68
CA LEU A 143 2.95 -17.46 -5.85
C LEU A 143 4.26 -16.70 -5.58
N PHE A 144 4.41 -16.13 -4.39
CA PHE A 144 5.61 -15.39 -4.02
C PHE A 144 6.84 -16.29 -3.97
N TRP A 145 6.73 -17.46 -3.33
CA TRP A 145 7.86 -18.38 -3.20
C TRP A 145 8.30 -18.96 -4.54
N ASP A 146 7.35 -19.35 -5.38
CA ASP A 146 7.64 -19.86 -6.73
C ASP A 146 8.38 -18.83 -7.56
N TRP A 147 7.85 -17.60 -7.61
CA TRP A 147 8.42 -16.55 -8.44
C TRP A 147 9.76 -16.03 -7.90
N ARG A 148 9.88 -15.89 -6.58
CA ARG A 148 11.16 -15.51 -5.97
C ARG A 148 12.23 -16.57 -6.21
N GLY A 149 11.87 -17.85 -6.15
CA GLY A 149 12.76 -18.95 -6.49
C GLY A 149 13.26 -18.86 -7.93
N GLU A 150 12.39 -18.53 -8.88
CA GLU A 150 12.75 -18.31 -10.28
C GLU A 150 13.75 -17.16 -10.44
N VAL A 151 13.52 -16.00 -9.81
CA VAL A 151 14.46 -14.86 -9.87
C VAL A 151 15.85 -15.23 -9.33
N ILE A 152 15.91 -16.03 -8.28
CA ILE A 152 17.17 -16.52 -7.71
C ILE A 152 17.84 -17.50 -8.67
N ARG A 153 17.10 -18.49 -9.20
CA ARG A 153 17.63 -19.46 -10.18
C ARG A 153 18.16 -18.79 -11.43
N LYS A 154 17.43 -17.83 -12.00
CA LYS A 154 17.89 -17.03 -13.15
C LYS A 154 19.18 -16.28 -12.82
N SER A 155 19.26 -15.67 -11.64
CA SER A 155 20.49 -14.97 -11.20
C SER A 155 21.67 -15.92 -11.05
N GLN A 156 21.43 -17.14 -10.57
CA GLN A 156 22.45 -18.17 -10.42
C GLN A 156 22.93 -18.70 -11.78
N SER A 157 22.02 -18.92 -12.73
CA SER A 157 22.37 -19.33 -14.11
C SER A 157 23.30 -18.32 -14.77
N HIS A 158 22.95 -17.03 -14.73
CA HIS A 158 23.77 -15.98 -15.33
C HIS A 158 25.14 -15.80 -14.64
N LEU A 159 25.25 -16.12 -13.34
CA LEU A 159 26.55 -16.14 -12.68
C LEU A 159 27.45 -17.25 -13.26
N TYR A 160 26.90 -18.45 -13.45
CA TYR A 160 27.64 -19.57 -14.03
C TYR A 160 28.00 -19.33 -15.51
N GLU A 161 27.11 -18.71 -16.29
CA GLU A 161 27.38 -18.31 -17.68
C GLU A 161 28.50 -17.26 -17.78
N ALA A 162 28.70 -16.46 -16.74
CA ALA A 162 29.77 -15.47 -16.64
C ALA A 162 31.03 -16.02 -15.95
N ASP A 163 31.19 -17.36 -15.89
CA ASP A 163 32.28 -18.08 -15.23
C ASP A 163 32.50 -17.71 -13.76
N GLY A 164 31.46 -17.20 -13.10
CA GLY A 164 31.51 -16.82 -11.70
C GLY A 164 31.32 -18.00 -10.74
N ILE A 165 31.94 -17.90 -9.57
CA ILE A 165 31.91 -18.93 -8.52
C ILE A 165 31.12 -18.42 -7.31
N GLY A 166 30.31 -19.30 -6.70
CA GLY A 166 29.59 -19.02 -5.45
C GLY A 166 28.11 -18.67 -5.63
N LEU A 167 27.54 -17.91 -4.69
CA LEU A 167 26.13 -17.56 -4.65
C LEU A 167 25.83 -16.27 -5.43
N ALA A 168 24.82 -16.31 -6.29
CA ALA A 168 24.39 -15.15 -7.04
C ALA A 168 23.52 -14.22 -6.19
N HIS A 169 24.05 -13.04 -5.89
CA HIS A 169 23.26 -11.95 -5.35
C HIS A 169 22.53 -11.23 -6.49
N VAL A 170 21.20 -11.34 -6.54
CA VAL A 170 20.32 -10.72 -7.56
C VAL A 170 20.64 -9.24 -7.82
N ASN A 171 20.87 -8.46 -6.75
CA ASN A 171 21.22 -7.04 -6.90
C ASN A 171 22.59 -6.82 -7.53
N THR A 172 23.55 -7.70 -7.26
CA THR A 172 24.88 -7.68 -7.88
C THR A 172 24.77 -8.03 -9.36
N MET A 173 24.05 -9.10 -9.71
CA MET A 173 23.83 -9.50 -11.10
C MET A 173 23.15 -8.39 -11.91
N LYS A 174 22.15 -7.72 -11.32
CA LYS A 174 21.50 -6.58 -11.94
C LYS A 174 22.43 -5.38 -12.12
N ARG A 175 23.29 -5.08 -11.14
CA ARG A 175 24.27 -3.98 -11.24
C ARG A 175 25.29 -4.24 -12.34
N LEU A 176 25.66 -5.50 -12.55
CA LEU A 176 26.58 -5.94 -13.60
C LEU A 176 25.91 -6.05 -14.99
N GLY A 177 24.61 -5.80 -15.10
CA GLY A 177 23.89 -5.90 -16.37
C GLY A 177 23.59 -7.33 -16.83
N LEU A 178 23.86 -8.34 -15.99
CA LEU A 178 23.69 -9.76 -16.29
C LEU A 178 22.24 -10.24 -16.17
N LEU A 179 21.36 -9.40 -15.60
CA LEU A 179 19.91 -9.63 -15.61
C LEU A 179 19.28 -8.68 -16.62
N GLU A 180 18.72 -9.22 -17.70
CA GLU A 180 18.02 -8.45 -18.73
C GLU A 180 17.05 -7.43 -18.10
N LYS A 181 17.08 -6.20 -18.62
CA LYS A 181 15.98 -5.25 -18.42
C LYS A 181 14.78 -5.79 -19.18
N VAL A 182 13.73 -6.20 -18.48
CA VAL A 182 12.47 -6.52 -19.13
C VAL A 182 12.01 -5.28 -19.90
N SER A 183 12.08 -5.36 -21.23
CA SER A 183 11.41 -4.40 -22.12
C SER A 183 9.91 -4.45 -21.82
N PRO A 184 9.21 -3.31 -21.68
CA PRO A 184 7.82 -3.26 -21.24
C PRO A 184 6.79 -3.73 -22.29
N GLY A 185 7.19 -4.64 -23.18
CA GLY A 185 6.33 -5.28 -24.16
C GLY A 185 6.90 -6.64 -24.49
N LEU A 186 6.40 -7.67 -23.79
CA LEU A 186 6.14 -9.02 -24.26
C LEU A 186 5.96 -9.94 -23.03
N ARG A 187 4.71 -10.22 -22.70
CA ARG A 187 4.14 -11.58 -22.62
C ARG A 187 2.62 -11.47 -22.42
N PRO A 188 1.86 -12.43 -22.96
CA PRO A 188 0.40 -12.35 -23.13
C PRO A 188 -0.38 -12.22 -21.82
#